data_AF-A0A2E9WSM0-F1
#
_entry.id   AF-A0A2E9WSM0-F1
#
_cell.length_a   1.000
_cell.length_b   1.000
_cell.length_c   1.000
_cell.angle_alpha   90.00
_cell.angle_beta   90.00
_cell.angle_gamma   90.00
#
_symmetry.space_group_name_H-M   'P 1'
#
loop_
_entity.id
_entity.type
_entity.pdbx_description
1 polymer ?
#
loop_
_entity_poly.entity_id
_entity_poly.type
_entity_poly.pdbx_seq_one_letter_code
_entity_poly.pdbx_strand_id
1 'polypeptide(L)'
;MIETQRLKLKDTSPLHINWELDCAVALSKDVKKIGLDIHFHIGDAREILEGIHCKHGIYRILSHEETGNSWSYERDKMISEWCRSKDIIWDEYPNNGVIRKLKNRDFWKRERDSRMRIPINEPPLFSNGI
;
A
#
# COMPACT_ATOMS: atom_id res chain seq x y z
N MET A 1 -5.01 -0.69 -6.19
CA MET A 1 -4.77 -1.00 -7.63
C MET A 1 -4.69 -2.51 -7.77
N ILE A 2 -5.13 -3.07 -8.90
CA ILE A 2 -5.04 -4.50 -9.20
C ILE A 2 -4.13 -4.66 -10.41
N GLU A 3 -2.97 -5.23 -10.19
CA GLU A 3 -1.94 -5.35 -11.23
C GLU A 3 -2.17 -6.62 -12.06
N THR A 4 -2.33 -6.46 -13.38
CA THR A 4 -2.63 -7.56 -14.29
C THR A 4 -1.50 -8.59 -14.36
N GLN A 5 -0.26 -8.19 -14.09
CA GLN A 5 0.89 -9.09 -13.98
C GLN A 5 0.76 -10.01 -12.76
N ARG A 6 0.25 -9.50 -11.63
CA ARG A 6 0.03 -10.29 -10.40
C ARG A 6 -0.87 -11.50 -10.66
N LEU A 7 -1.92 -11.29 -11.46
CA LEU A 7 -2.89 -12.33 -11.82
C LEU A 7 -2.27 -13.52 -12.56
N LYS A 8 -1.06 -13.35 -13.14
CA LYS A 8 -0.34 -14.38 -13.88
C LYS A 8 0.70 -15.12 -13.04
N LEU A 9 0.95 -14.68 -11.80
CA LEU A 9 1.93 -15.32 -10.94
C LEU A 9 1.44 -16.69 -10.47
N LYS A 10 2.36 -17.63 -10.32
CA LYS A 10 2.05 -19.03 -9.93
C LYS A 10 1.43 -19.15 -8.53
N ASP A 11 1.74 -18.20 -7.65
CA ASP A 11 1.26 -18.12 -6.27
C ASP A 11 -0.06 -17.32 -6.14
N THR A 12 -0.62 -16.84 -7.25
CA THR A 12 -1.85 -16.07 -7.26
C THR A 12 -3.03 -16.92 -7.71
N SER A 13 -4.05 -17.02 -6.84
CA SER A 13 -5.32 -17.69 -7.13
C SER A 13 -6.44 -16.67 -7.27
N PRO A 14 -7.45 -16.90 -8.13
CA PRO A 14 -8.65 -16.07 -8.19
C PRO A 14 -9.35 -15.90 -6.83
N LEU A 15 -9.24 -16.89 -5.94
CA LEU A 15 -9.79 -16.80 -4.58
C LEU A 15 -9.13 -15.70 -3.75
N HIS A 16 -7.80 -15.54 -3.84
CA HIS A 16 -7.09 -14.46 -3.15
C HIS A 16 -7.56 -13.10 -3.66
N ILE A 17 -7.70 -12.96 -4.99
CA ILE A 17 -8.14 -11.71 -5.62
C ILE A 17 -9.56 -11.35 -5.21
N ASN A 18 -10.49 -12.32 -5.23
CA ASN A 18 -11.87 -12.09 -4.83
C ASN A 18 -11.97 -11.68 -3.36
N TRP A 19 -11.24 -12.35 -2.47
CA TRP A 19 -11.21 -11.99 -1.06
C TRP A 19 -10.69 -10.55 -0.85
N GLU A 20 -9.58 -10.19 -1.49
CA GLU A 20 -9.03 -8.83 -1.42
C GLU A 20 -10.01 -7.77 -1.95
N LEU A 21 -10.73 -8.09 -3.04
CA LEU A 21 -11.77 -7.24 -3.61
C LEU A 21 -12.95 -7.05 -2.64
N ASP A 22 -13.44 -8.13 -2.03
CA ASP A 22 -14.52 -8.07 -1.04
C ASP A 22 -14.12 -7.20 0.16
N CYS A 23 -12.89 -7.36 0.66
CA CYS A 23 -12.34 -6.50 1.71
C CYS A 23 -12.27 -5.04 1.28
N ALA A 24 -11.81 -4.75 0.06
CA ALA A 24 -11.69 -3.38 -0.43
C ALA A 24 -13.07 -2.72 -0.68
N VAL A 25 -14.07 -3.48 -1.12
CA VAL A 25 -15.47 -3.02 -1.25
C VAL A 25 -16.07 -2.73 0.13
N ALA A 26 -15.82 -3.58 1.13
CA ALA A 26 -16.24 -3.31 2.50
C ALA A 26 -15.60 -2.02 3.03
N LEU A 27 -14.28 -1.87 2.88
CA LEU A 27 -13.55 -0.68 3.30
C LEU A 27 -14.05 0.59 2.60
N SER A 28 -14.39 0.51 1.31
CA SER A 28 -14.96 1.64 0.55
C SER A 28 -16.23 2.19 1.21
N LYS A 29 -17.10 1.30 1.70
CA LYS A 29 -18.32 1.71 2.42
C LYS A 29 -18.00 2.40 3.75
N ASP A 30 -16.96 1.96 4.45
CA ASP A 30 -16.59 2.52 5.75
C ASP A 30 -15.94 3.89 5.59
N VAL A 31 -15.02 4.06 4.64
CA VAL A 31 -14.38 5.37 4.42
C VAL A 31 -15.36 6.39 3.83
N LYS A 32 -16.40 5.95 3.12
CA LYS A 32 -17.47 6.85 2.65
C LYS A 32 -18.22 7.52 3.79
N LYS A 33 -18.35 6.86 4.95
CA LYS A 33 -18.99 7.42 6.15
C LYS A 33 -18.21 8.60 6.74
N ILE A 34 -16.91 8.69 6.47
CA ILE A 34 -16.04 9.79 6.92
C ILE A 34 -15.70 10.78 5.79
N GLY A 35 -16.45 10.73 4.68
CA GLY A 35 -16.33 11.69 3.58
C GLY A 35 -15.21 11.39 2.56
N LEU A 36 -14.65 10.18 2.58
CA LEU A 36 -13.63 9.74 1.64
C LEU A 36 -14.18 8.80 0.56
N ASP A 37 -13.43 8.67 -0.52
CA ASP A 37 -13.69 7.72 -1.60
C ASP A 37 -12.48 6.83 -1.87
N ILE A 38 -12.73 5.54 -2.15
CA ILE A 38 -11.71 4.62 -2.66
C ILE A 38 -11.82 4.51 -4.17
N HIS A 39 -10.71 4.77 -4.84
CA HIS A 39 -10.58 4.64 -6.29
C HIS A 39 -9.94 3.31 -6.67
N PHE A 40 -10.66 2.52 -7.47
CA PHE A 40 -10.18 1.25 -7.98
C PHE A 40 -9.57 1.43 -9.37
N HIS A 41 -8.33 0.98 -9.52
CA HIS A 41 -7.61 0.98 -10.80
C HIS A 41 -7.08 -0.40 -11.10
N ILE A 42 -7.12 -0.81 -12.37
CA ILE A 42 -6.61 -2.08 -12.86
C ILE A 42 -5.56 -1.78 -13.94
N GLY A 43 -4.37 -2.36 -13.82
CA GLY A 43 -3.27 -2.08 -14.74
C GLY A 43 -1.91 -2.06 -14.05
N ASP A 44 -0.89 -1.60 -14.78
CA ASP A 44 0.46 -1.45 -14.24
C ASP A 44 0.50 -0.32 -13.20
N ALA A 45 1.08 -0.59 -12.03
CA ALA A 45 1.09 0.37 -10.93
C ALA A 45 1.83 1.67 -11.29
N ARG A 46 2.93 1.57 -12.05
CA ARG A 46 3.73 2.72 -12.44
C ARG A 46 2.98 3.60 -13.44
N GLU A 47 2.30 3.01 -14.41
CA GLU A 47 1.46 3.73 -15.38
C GLU A 47 0.27 4.43 -14.70
N ILE A 48 -0.42 3.73 -13.80
CA ILE A 48 -1.55 4.31 -13.05
C ILE A 48 -1.08 5.50 -12.22
N LEU A 49 0.02 5.35 -11.48
CA LEU A 49 0.59 6.41 -10.66
C LEU A 49 1.06 7.60 -11.51
N GLU A 50 1.64 7.37 -12.69
CA GLU A 50 1.96 8.47 -13.63
C GLU A 50 0.69 9.22 -14.05
N GLY A 51 -0.36 8.49 -14.43
CA GLY A 51 -1.63 9.10 -14.84
C GLY A 51 -2.25 9.96 -13.74
N ILE A 52 -2.22 9.49 -12.49
CA ILE A 52 -2.72 10.25 -11.33
C ILE A 52 -1.83 11.49 -11.10
N HIS A 53 -0.50 11.35 -11.13
CA HIS A 53 0.42 12.46 -10.93
C HIS A 53 0.27 13.53 -12.02
N CYS A 54 0.18 13.15 -13.30
CA CYS A 54 -0.02 14.08 -14.40
C CYS A 54 -1.33 14.88 -14.28
N LYS A 55 -2.38 14.26 -13.73
CA LYS A 55 -3.70 14.89 -13.59
C LYS A 55 -3.83 15.75 -12.33
N HIS A 56 -3.22 15.34 -11.22
CA HIS A 56 -3.48 15.92 -9.90
C HIS A 56 -2.25 16.48 -9.18
N GLY A 57 -1.04 16.18 -9.66
CA GLY A 57 0.20 16.58 -9.00
C GLY A 57 0.37 15.88 -7.65
N ILE A 58 0.75 14.60 -7.66
CA ILE A 58 1.08 13.89 -6.41
C ILE A 58 2.30 14.53 -5.78
N TYR A 59 2.17 15.04 -4.56
CA TYR A 59 3.30 15.46 -3.73
C TYR A 59 3.84 14.32 -2.85
N ARG A 60 2.94 13.48 -2.33
CA ARG A 60 3.28 12.43 -1.37
C ARG A 60 2.45 11.18 -1.56
N ILE A 61 3.08 10.02 -1.38
CA ILE A 61 2.46 8.70 -1.29
C ILE A 61 2.69 8.16 0.11
N LEU A 62 1.63 7.64 0.72
CA LEU A 62 1.65 6.94 2.00
C LEU A 62 1.26 5.49 1.76
N SER A 63 2.03 4.54 2.27
CA SER A 63 1.68 3.12 2.21
C SER A 63 2.13 2.39 3.45
N HIS A 64 1.76 1.11 3.56
CA HIS A 64 2.30 0.25 4.59
C HIS A 64 3.54 -0.49 4.13
N GLU A 65 4.46 -0.76 5.06
CA GLU A 65 5.52 -1.74 4.85
C GLU A 65 4.89 -3.13 4.72
N GLU A 66 5.23 -3.84 3.64
CA GLU A 66 4.76 -5.19 3.40
C GLU A 66 5.94 -6.13 3.07
N THR A 67 5.75 -7.41 3.34
CA THR A 67 6.67 -8.46 2.87
C THR A 67 6.03 -9.16 1.69
N GLY A 68 6.58 -8.93 0.50
CA GLY A 68 6.10 -9.54 -0.73
C GLY A 68 7.09 -10.54 -1.34
N ASN A 69 6.73 -11.06 -2.51
CA ASN A 69 7.61 -11.87 -3.33
C ASN A 69 8.55 -10.99 -4.18
N SER A 70 9.49 -11.62 -4.90
CA SER A 70 10.45 -10.91 -5.74
C SER A 70 9.80 -10.01 -6.79
N TRP A 71 8.63 -10.38 -7.32
CA TRP A 71 7.91 -9.56 -8.29
C TRP A 71 7.47 -8.22 -7.67
N SER A 72 6.78 -8.27 -6.52
CA SER A 72 6.37 -7.04 -5.81
C SER A 72 7.56 -6.21 -5.32
N TYR A 73 8.69 -6.86 -5.00
CA TYR A 73 9.91 -6.16 -4.60
C TYR A 73 10.55 -5.39 -5.76
N GLU A 74 10.64 -5.97 -6.96
CA GLU A 74 11.15 -5.25 -8.13
C GLU A 74 10.19 -4.12 -8.55
N ARG A 75 8.88 -4.35 -8.47
CA ARG A 75 7.88 -3.28 -8.65
C ARG A 75 8.11 -2.12 -7.69
N ASP A 76 8.30 -2.39 -6.40
CA ASP A 76 8.53 -1.35 -5.40
C ASP A 76 9.80 -0.55 -5.67
N LYS A 77 10.88 -1.19 -6.16
CA LYS A 77 12.08 -0.47 -6.60
C LYS A 77 11.78 0.49 -7.74
N MET A 78 11.07 0.02 -8.77
CA MET A 78 10.69 0.85 -9.92
C MET A 78 9.84 2.06 -9.50
N ILE A 79 8.89 1.86 -8.59
CA ILE A 79 8.07 2.96 -8.04
C ILE A 79 8.93 3.90 -7.20
N SER A 80 9.87 3.39 -6.40
CA SER A 80 10.77 4.21 -5.58
C SER A 80 11.67 5.10 -6.44
N GLU A 81 12.24 4.55 -7.52
CA GLU A 81 13.03 5.30 -8.49
C GLU A 81 12.19 6.36 -9.20
N TRP A 82 10.96 6.02 -9.59
CA TRP A 82 10.04 6.98 -10.15
C TRP A 82 9.72 8.13 -9.20
N CYS A 83 9.37 7.85 -7.95
CA CYS A 83 9.08 8.88 -6.96
C CYS A 83 10.25 9.86 -6.83
N ARG A 84 11.48 9.35 -6.78
CA ARG A 84 12.70 10.19 -6.76
C ARG A 84 12.82 11.06 -8.01
N SER A 85 12.52 10.53 -9.20
CA SER A 85 12.59 11.30 -10.45
C SER A 85 11.56 12.41 -10.59
N LYS A 86 10.49 12.38 -9.77
CA LYS A 86 9.38 13.34 -9.80
C LYS A 86 9.29 14.18 -8.53
N ASP A 87 10.30 14.10 -7.66
CA ASP A 87 10.32 14.75 -6.35
C ASP A 87 9.10 14.40 -5.47
N ILE A 88 8.58 13.19 -5.60
CA ILE A 88 7.47 12.66 -4.80
C ILE A 88 8.02 12.01 -3.54
N ILE A 89 7.49 12.41 -2.38
CA ILE A 89 7.83 11.79 -1.10
C ILE A 89 7.05 10.48 -0.97
N TRP A 90 7.74 9.35 -0.77
CA TRP A 90 7.08 8.09 -0.46
C TRP A 90 7.43 7.65 0.97
N ASP A 91 6.44 7.77 1.86
CA ASP A 91 6.54 7.37 3.26
C ASP A 91 5.88 6.00 3.45
N GLU A 92 6.68 5.01 3.83
CA GLU A 92 6.20 3.68 4.20
C GLU A 92 6.05 3.59 5.72
N TYR A 93 4.83 3.31 6.14
CA TYR A 93 4.49 3.15 7.55
C TYR A 93 4.52 1.70 7.93
N PRO A 94 5.22 1.37 9.01
CA PRO A 94 5.28 0.00 9.41
C PRO A 94 3.89 -0.53 9.85
N ASN A 95 3.41 -1.63 9.25
CA ASN A 95 2.14 -2.28 9.58
C ASN A 95 2.36 -3.62 10.31
N ASN A 96 1.52 -3.93 11.29
CA ASN A 96 1.63 -5.17 12.09
C ASN A 96 3.06 -5.39 12.64
N GLY A 97 3.47 -6.67 12.73
CA GLY A 97 4.82 -7.09 13.13
C GLY A 97 5.85 -7.16 12.00
N VAL A 98 5.58 -6.55 10.83
CA VAL A 98 6.51 -6.55 9.69
C VAL A 98 7.68 -5.63 9.99
N ILE A 99 8.91 -6.14 9.94
CA ILE A 99 10.12 -5.33 10.14
C ILE A 99 11.02 -5.53 8.92
N ARG A 100 11.14 -4.49 8.08
CA ARG A 100 12.00 -4.55 6.89
C ARG A 100 13.49 -4.52 7.27
N LYS A 101 14.32 -5.13 6.42
CA LYS A 101 15.81 -5.09 6.49
C LYS A 101 16.40 -5.63 7.80
N LEU A 102 15.77 -6.63 8.41
CA LEU A 102 16.38 -7.36 9.53
C LEU A 102 17.68 -8.04 9.11
N LYS A 103 18.76 -7.78 9.85
CA LYS A 103 20.06 -8.46 9.65
C LYS A 103 19.99 -9.93 10.06
N ASN A 104 19.26 -10.23 11.14
CA ASN A 104 18.98 -11.56 11.64
C ASN A 104 17.65 -11.57 12.40
N ARG A 105 17.17 -12.75 12.80
CA ARG A 105 15.88 -12.90 13.50
C ARG A 105 15.97 -12.96 15.02
N ASP A 106 17.17 -12.87 15.58
CA ASP A 106 17.41 -13.04 17.02
C ASP A 106 16.60 -12.05 17.87
N PHE A 107 16.46 -10.83 17.37
CA PHE A 107 15.70 -9.77 18.05
C PHE A 107 14.30 -9.55 17.48
N TRP A 108 13.92 -10.23 16.38
CA TRP A 108 12.66 -9.94 15.68
C TRP A 108 11.44 -10.02 16.61
N LYS A 109 11.37 -11.05 17.47
CA LYS A 109 10.24 -11.20 18.40
C LYS A 109 10.10 -9.99 19.33
N ARG A 110 11.21 -9.53 19.92
CA ARG A 110 11.22 -8.38 20.83
C ARG A 110 10.76 -7.11 20.12
N GLU A 111 11.31 -6.85 18.94
CA GLU A 111 10.97 -5.66 18.14
C GLU A 111 9.51 -5.70 17.68
N ARG A 112 9.04 -6.87 17.22
CA ARG A 112 7.65 -7.10 16.82
C ARG A 112 6.70 -6.87 17.99
N ASP A 113 6.98 -7.45 19.16
CA ASP A 113 6.12 -7.30 20.34
C ASP A 113 6.12 -5.85 20.87
N SER A 114 7.25 -5.16 20.83
CA SER A 114 7.32 -3.73 21.17
C SER A 114 6.42 -2.90 20.27
N ARG A 115 6.41 -3.20 18.97
CA ARG A 115 5.62 -2.46 17.99
C ARG A 115 4.13 -2.77 18.05
N MET A 116 3.75 -4.02 18.27
CA MET A 116 2.33 -4.38 18.44
C MET A 116 1.67 -3.73 19.66
N ARG A 117 2.46 -3.14 20.58
CA ARG A 117 1.97 -2.34 21.71
C ARG A 117 1.80 -0.85 21.39
N ILE A 118 2.22 -0.38 20.21
CA ILE A 118 2.02 1.00 19.79
C ILE A 118 0.52 1.19 19.53
N PRO A 119 -0.13 2.22 20.12
CA PRO A 119 -1.53 2.53 19.85
C PRO A 119 -1.79 2.77 18.37
N ILE A 120 -2.95 2.31 17.90
CA ILE A 120 -3.40 2.60 16.53
C ILE A 120 -3.81 4.07 16.46
N ASN A 121 -3.44 4.74 15.36
CA ASN A 121 -3.86 6.11 15.12
C ASN A 121 -5.35 6.17 14.82
N GLU A 122 -6.01 7.21 15.34
CA GLU A 122 -7.39 7.52 14.96
C GLU A 122 -7.48 7.81 13.46
N PRO A 123 -8.61 7.46 12.81
CA PRO A 123 -8.85 7.81 11.43
C PRO A 123 -8.73 9.34 11.22
N PRO A 124 -8.14 9.78 10.10
CA PRO A 124 -8.08 11.20 9.78
C PRO A 124 -9.48 11.82 9.71
N LEU A 125 -9.65 12.98 10.36
CA LEU A 125 -10.87 13.77 10.27
C LEU A 125 -10.81 14.65 9.02
N PHE A 126 -11.66 14.35 8.04
CA PHE A 126 -11.85 15.20 6.88
C PHE A 126 -13.01 16.16 7.14
N SER A 127 -12.70 17.30 7.77
CA SER A 127 -13.63 18.43 7.86
C SER A 127 -13.66 19.14 6.51
N ASN A 128 -14.74 18.92 5.75
CA ASN A 128 -15.03 19.43 4.40
C ASN A 128 -14.51 18.50 3.30
N GLY A 129 -15.42 17.63 2.83
CA GLY A 129 -15.28 17.05 1.50
C GLY A 129 -15.25 18.15 0.44
N ILE A 130 -14.49 17.92 -0.63
CA ILE A 130 -14.46 18.77 -1.83
C ILE A 130 -15.87 18.85 -2.43
#